data_AF-A0A6G3WSD4-F1
#
_entry.id   AF-A0A6G3WSD4-F1
#
_cell.length_a   1.000
_cell.length_b   1.000
_cell.length_c   1.000
_cell.angle_alpha   90.00
_cell.angle_beta   90.00
_cell.angle_gamma   90.00
#
_symmetry.space_group_name_H-M   'P 1'
#
loop_
_entity.id
_entity.type
_entity.pdbx_description
1 polymer ?
#
loop_
_entity_poly.entity_id
_entity_poly.type
_entity_poly.pdbx_seq_one_letter_code
_entity_poly.pdbx_strand_id
1 'polypeptide(L)'
;NAPLFAQERGVEVRLTTSSESPDHRNVVTVRGTLSDGQEVAVSGTLAGPKNLQKIVAIGEHDVDLALADHMVVLRYQDRPGVVGAVGKILGEAGLNIAGMQVSRAAVGGEALVVLTVDDTVPQAVLTEIAEEIGASSARSVNLTD
;
A
#
# COMPACT_ATOMS: atom_id res chain seq x y z
N ASN A 1 -12.37 15.50 16.24
CA ASN A 1 -12.79 14.65 17.38
C ASN A 1 -12.96 13.21 16.87
N ALA A 2 -11.85 12.49 16.64
CA ALA A 2 -11.86 11.25 15.84
C ALA A 2 -12.70 10.09 16.43
N PRO A 3 -12.67 9.81 17.75
CA PRO A 3 -13.51 8.75 18.34
C PRO A 3 -15.01 9.02 18.21
N LEU A 4 -15.43 10.28 18.36
CA LEU A 4 -16.83 10.69 18.20
C LEU A 4 -17.32 10.45 16.76
N PHE A 5 -16.51 10.85 15.76
CA PHE A 5 -16.87 10.64 14.35
C PHE A 5 -16.91 9.17 13.95
N ALA A 6 -16.07 8.32 14.55
CA ALA A 6 -16.11 6.88 14.34
C ALA A 6 -17.41 6.28 14.90
N GLN A 7 -17.77 6.66 16.14
CA GLN A 7 -19.02 6.23 16.78
C GLN A 7 -20.27 6.65 15.99
N GLU A 8 -20.33 7.90 15.52
CA GLU A 8 -21.43 8.41 14.68
C GLU A 8 -21.58 7.64 13.36
N ARG A 9 -20.48 7.06 12.85
CA ARG A 9 -20.46 6.25 11.63
C ARG A 9 -20.57 4.75 11.90
N GLY A 10 -20.77 4.34 13.16
CA GLY A 10 -20.86 2.93 13.55
C GLY A 10 -19.54 2.17 13.43
N VAL A 11 -18.39 2.87 13.43
CA VAL A 11 -17.06 2.29 13.38
C VAL A 11 -16.53 2.08 14.79
N GLU A 12 -16.39 0.82 15.21
CA GLU A 12 -15.73 0.48 16.47
C GLU A 12 -14.21 0.67 16.34
N VAL A 13 -13.60 1.28 17.34
CA VAL A 13 -12.15 1.52 17.37
C VAL A 13 -11.57 0.89 18.64
N ARG A 14 -10.53 0.08 18.48
CA ARG A 14 -9.81 -0.57 19.57
C ARG A 14 -8.31 -0.33 19.47
N LEU A 15 -7.68 -0.02 20.59
CA LEU A 15 -6.22 0.02 20.74
C LEU A 15 -5.75 -1.21 21.54
N THR A 16 -4.83 -1.96 20.96
CA THR A 16 -4.15 -3.08 21.63
C THR A 16 -2.66 -2.79 21.63
N THR A 17 -1.98 -3.09 22.74
CA THR A 17 -0.53 -2.91 22.88
C THR A 17 0.11 -4.21 23.36
N SER A 18 1.34 -4.45 22.92
CA SER A 18 2.17 -5.59 23.32
C SER A 18 3.61 -5.12 23.51
N SER A 19 4.33 -5.72 24.46
CA SER A 19 5.76 -5.51 24.65
C SER A 19 6.62 -6.32 23.68
N GLU A 20 6.03 -7.28 22.97
CA GLU A 20 6.72 -8.16 22.02
C GLU A 20 6.54 -7.65 20.59
N SER A 21 7.64 -7.57 19.85
CA SER A 21 7.67 -7.32 18.41
C SER A 21 8.81 -8.16 17.81
N PRO A 22 8.51 -9.26 17.09
CA PRO A 22 9.52 -10.25 16.70
C PRO A 22 10.45 -9.74 15.59
N ASP A 23 9.93 -9.00 14.62
CA ASP A 23 10.66 -8.65 13.39
C ASP A 23 11.23 -7.23 13.38
N HIS A 24 10.68 -6.33 14.22
CA HIS A 24 11.09 -4.93 14.30
C HIS A 24 11.21 -4.49 15.75
N ARG A 25 12.03 -3.46 16.03
CA ARG A 25 12.13 -2.88 17.38
C ARG A 25 10.78 -2.34 17.87
N ASN A 26 9.99 -1.79 16.96
CA ASN A 26 8.65 -1.30 17.19
C ASN A 26 7.85 -1.41 15.89
N VAL A 27 6.58 -1.74 15.99
CA VAL A 27 5.66 -1.77 14.85
C VAL A 27 4.32 -1.19 15.27
N VAL A 28 3.69 -0.43 14.39
CA VAL A 28 2.30 -0.01 14.53
C VAL A 28 1.52 -0.60 13.37
N THR A 29 0.46 -1.34 13.69
CA THR A 29 -0.45 -1.89 12.70
C THR A 29 -1.80 -1.19 12.82
N VAL A 30 -2.27 -0.61 11.72
CA VAL A 30 -3.65 -0.17 11.57
C VAL A 30 -4.39 -1.27 10.82
N ARG A 31 -5.47 -1.79 11.42
CA ARG A 31 -6.30 -2.83 10.82
C ARG A 31 -7.76 -2.40 10.85
N GLY A 32 -8.48 -2.72 9.78
CA GLY A 32 -9.93 -2.56 9.69
C GLY A 32 -10.57 -3.77 9.02
N THR A 33 -11.83 -4.01 9.33
CA THR A 33 -12.67 -5.01 8.66
C THR A 33 -13.75 -4.27 7.89
N LEU A 34 -13.83 -4.52 6.59
CA LEU A 34 -14.84 -3.95 5.72
C LEU A 34 -16.21 -4.60 5.97
N SER A 35 -17.28 -3.98 5.47
CA SER A 35 -18.65 -4.48 5.66
C SER A 35 -18.92 -5.85 5.04
N ASP A 36 -18.10 -6.25 4.06
CA ASP A 36 -18.14 -7.56 3.42
C ASP A 36 -17.29 -8.62 4.16
N GLY A 37 -16.67 -8.25 5.28
CA GLY A 37 -15.81 -9.10 6.09
C GLY A 37 -14.34 -9.11 5.69
N GLN A 38 -13.94 -8.43 4.61
CA GLN A 38 -12.54 -8.37 4.21
C GLN A 38 -11.71 -7.60 5.25
N GLU A 39 -10.59 -8.17 5.68
CA GLU A 39 -9.62 -7.47 6.52
C GLU A 39 -8.61 -6.68 5.67
N VAL A 40 -8.36 -5.45 6.05
CA VAL A 40 -7.29 -4.61 5.53
C VAL A 40 -6.37 -4.22 6.67
N ALA A 41 -5.06 -4.37 6.48
CA ALA A 41 -4.06 -4.00 7.47
C ALA A 41 -2.87 -3.32 6.80
N VAL A 42 -2.29 -2.33 7.46
CA VAL A 42 -1.01 -1.73 7.10
C VAL A 42 -0.15 -1.64 8.36
N SER A 43 1.09 -2.11 8.26
CA SER A 43 2.06 -2.05 9.35
C SER A 43 3.21 -1.12 8.99
N GLY A 44 3.61 -0.27 9.94
CA GLY A 44 4.72 0.65 9.79
C GLY A 44 5.69 0.63 10.96
N THR A 45 6.92 1.08 10.70
CA THR A 45 8.01 1.17 11.69
C THR A 45 8.87 2.42 11.46
N LEU A 46 9.78 2.67 12.40
CA LEU A 46 10.87 3.64 12.28
C LEU A 46 12.19 2.87 12.19
N ALA A 47 12.95 3.09 11.11
CA ALA A 47 14.16 2.35 10.83
C ALA A 47 15.43 3.21 10.93
N GLY A 48 16.49 2.63 11.50
CA GLY A 48 17.82 3.21 11.57
C GLY A 48 17.93 4.44 12.50
N PRO A 49 19.13 5.03 12.61
CA PRO A 49 19.39 6.15 13.53
C PRO A 49 18.66 7.45 13.15
N LYS A 50 18.19 7.55 11.89
CA LYS A 50 17.42 8.69 11.40
C LYS A 50 15.92 8.54 11.59
N ASN A 51 15.45 7.43 12.18
CA ASN A 51 14.03 7.11 12.34
C ASN A 51 13.24 7.26 11.03
N LEU A 52 13.76 6.66 9.95
CA LEU A 52 13.07 6.70 8.66
C LEU A 52 11.75 5.94 8.77
N GLN A 53 10.66 6.57 8.35
CA GLN A 53 9.34 5.96 8.34
C GLN A 53 9.28 4.91 7.23
N LYS A 54 8.90 3.68 7.57
CA LYS A 54 8.76 2.59 6.60
C LYS A 54 7.41 1.91 6.74
N ILE A 55 6.83 1.52 5.60
CA ILE A 55 5.77 0.52 5.53
C ILE A 55 6.47 -0.84 5.44
N VAL A 56 6.07 -1.74 6.34
CA VAL A 56 6.69 -3.08 6.46
C VAL A 56 5.73 -4.23 6.16
N ALA A 57 4.41 -3.98 6.17
CA ALA A 57 3.44 -4.95 5.68
C ALA A 57 2.17 -4.28 5.16
N ILE A 58 1.54 -4.87 4.15
CA ILE A 58 0.20 -4.53 3.67
C ILE A 58 -0.62 -5.82 3.52
N GLY A 59 -1.63 -5.99 4.37
CA GLY A 59 -2.32 -7.26 4.54
C GLY A 59 -1.33 -8.34 4.96
N GLU A 60 -1.27 -9.42 4.20
CA GLU A 60 -0.34 -10.55 4.42
C GLU A 60 1.00 -10.39 3.69
N HIS A 61 1.21 -9.29 2.98
CA HIS A 61 2.41 -9.08 2.18
C HIS A 61 3.45 -8.30 2.96
N ASP A 62 4.58 -8.92 3.25
CA ASP A 62 5.76 -8.23 3.76
C ASP A 62 6.32 -7.30 2.68
N VAL A 63 6.58 -6.06 3.07
CA VAL A 63 7.19 -5.03 2.25
C VAL A 63 8.28 -4.32 3.07
N ASP A 64 9.07 -3.46 2.44
CA ASP A 64 10.13 -2.70 3.07
C ASP A 64 10.38 -1.38 2.31
N LEU A 65 9.38 -0.51 2.36
CA LEU A 65 9.32 0.69 1.54
C LEU A 65 9.29 1.94 2.42
N ALA A 66 10.02 2.98 2.02
CA ALA A 66 9.94 4.27 2.71
C ALA A 66 8.55 4.86 2.54
N LEU A 67 7.97 5.40 3.62
CA LEU A 67 6.70 6.12 3.50
C LEU A 67 6.90 7.33 2.59
N ALA A 68 6.05 7.48 1.59
CA ALA A 68 6.07 8.58 0.64
C ALA A 68 4.70 9.24 0.54
N ASP A 69 4.68 10.48 0.10
CA ASP A 69 3.46 11.29 -0.02
C ASP A 69 2.51 10.71 -1.08
N HIS A 70 3.06 10.29 -2.22
CA HIS A 70 2.29 9.72 -3.32
C HIS A 70 2.67 8.25 -3.53
N MET A 71 1.69 7.38 -3.35
CA MET A 71 1.86 5.94 -3.51
C MET A 71 0.76 5.35 -4.39
N VAL A 72 1.10 4.27 -5.11
CA VAL A 72 0.14 3.42 -5.80
C VAL A 72 0.29 2.00 -5.29
N VAL A 73 -0.83 1.41 -4.90
CA VAL A 73 -0.92 0.01 -4.44
C VAL A 73 -1.76 -0.75 -5.45
N LEU A 74 -1.18 -1.77 -6.08
CA LEU A 74 -1.88 -2.64 -7.04
C LEU A 74 -1.83 -4.09 -6.57
N ARG A 75 -2.90 -4.84 -6.83
CA ARG A 75 -2.98 -6.30 -6.72
C ARG A 75 -3.29 -6.87 -8.10
N TYR A 76 -2.49 -7.83 -8.55
CA TYR A 76 -2.62 -8.41 -9.89
C TYR A 76 -2.02 -9.82 -9.95
N GLN A 77 -2.33 -10.56 -11.02
CA GLN A 77 -1.71 -11.86 -11.28
C GLN A 77 -0.29 -11.67 -11.85
N ASP A 78 0.74 -12.18 -11.16
CA ASP A 78 2.12 -12.04 -11.60
C ASP A 78 2.37 -12.77 -12.92
N ARG A 79 2.58 -12.00 -14.00
CA ARG A 79 2.87 -12.50 -15.33
C ARG A 79 3.90 -11.61 -16.03
N PRO A 80 4.69 -12.15 -16.98
CA PRO A 80 5.64 -11.36 -17.74
C PRO A 80 4.98 -10.13 -18.39
N GLY A 81 5.67 -8.98 -18.31
CA GLY A 81 5.25 -7.73 -18.95
C GLY A 81 4.50 -6.74 -18.04
N VAL A 82 3.93 -7.17 -16.91
CA VAL A 82 3.12 -6.27 -16.05
C VAL A 82 3.90 -5.05 -15.57
N VAL A 83 5.09 -5.25 -14.99
CA VAL A 83 5.95 -4.14 -14.51
C VAL A 83 6.29 -3.17 -15.65
N GLY A 84 6.56 -3.69 -16.84
CA GLY A 84 6.86 -2.87 -18.02
C GLY A 84 5.67 -2.05 -18.49
N ALA A 85 4.47 -2.63 -18.48
CA ALA A 85 3.22 -1.94 -18.82
C ALA A 85 2.94 -0.79 -17.85
N VAL A 86 3.04 -1.05 -16.53
CA VAL A 86 2.87 -0.02 -15.49
C VAL A 86 3.86 1.13 -15.68
N GLY A 87 5.15 0.81 -15.84
CA GLY A 87 6.19 1.81 -16.03
C GLY A 87 6.00 2.64 -17.30
N LYS A 88 5.53 2.01 -18.38
CA LYS A 88 5.22 2.70 -19.63
C LYS A 88 4.07 3.70 -19.45
N ILE A 89 2.94 3.28 -18.89
CA ILE A 89 1.76 4.13 -18.71
C ILE A 89 2.07 5.32 -17.79
N LEU A 90 2.77 5.08 -16.67
CA LEU A 90 3.22 6.17 -15.79
C LEU A 90 4.17 7.13 -16.51
N GLY A 91 5.11 6.61 -17.29
CA GLY A 91 6.04 7.43 -18.07
C GLY A 91 5.34 8.27 -19.16
N GLU A 92 4.33 7.72 -19.83
CA GLU A 92 3.50 8.45 -20.81
C GLU A 92 2.68 9.56 -20.14
N ALA A 93 2.28 9.37 -18.88
CA ALA A 93 1.66 10.39 -18.05
C ALA A 93 2.65 11.40 -17.44
N GLY A 94 3.96 11.25 -17.68
CA GLY A 94 5.01 12.12 -17.13
C GLY A 94 5.28 11.90 -15.64
N LEU A 95 4.91 10.75 -15.08
CA LEU A 95 5.07 10.39 -13.68
C LEU A 95 6.31 9.50 -13.48
N ASN A 96 7.23 9.96 -12.64
CA ASN A 96 8.41 9.18 -12.25
C ASN A 96 8.08 8.21 -11.10
N ILE A 97 8.82 7.09 -11.08
CA ILE A 97 8.77 6.10 -10.00
C ILE A 97 10.03 6.28 -9.14
N ALA A 98 9.85 6.76 -7.91
CA ALA A 98 10.94 6.91 -6.93
C ALA A 98 11.33 5.58 -6.27
N GLY A 99 10.43 4.59 -6.31
CA GLY A 99 10.60 3.32 -5.63
C GLY A 99 9.49 2.35 -6.00
N MET A 100 9.83 1.07 -6.04
CA MET A 100 8.90 0.01 -6.41
C MET A 100 9.25 -1.23 -5.60
N GLN A 101 8.25 -1.83 -4.98
CA GLN A 101 8.40 -3.12 -4.33
C GLN A 101 7.27 -4.06 -4.70
N VAL A 102 7.65 -5.24 -5.15
CA VAL A 102 6.73 -6.33 -5.47
C VAL A 102 6.86 -7.40 -4.38
N SER A 103 5.74 -7.75 -3.77
CA SER A 103 5.62 -8.86 -2.82
C SER A 103 4.67 -9.88 -3.42
N ARG A 104 5.07 -11.15 -3.46
CA ARG A 104 4.34 -12.23 -4.14
C ARG A 104 4.13 -13.38 -3.17
N ALA A 105 2.90 -13.88 -3.08
CA ALA A 105 2.60 -15.05 -2.26
C ALA A 105 3.26 -16.33 -2.82
N ALA A 106 3.31 -16.45 -4.16
CA ALA A 106 4.02 -17.51 -4.86
C ALA A 106 4.43 -17.04 -6.27
N VAL A 107 5.43 -17.69 -6.88
CA VAL A 107 5.84 -17.40 -8.26
C VAL A 107 4.65 -17.65 -9.20
N GLY A 108 4.26 -16.62 -9.96
CA GLY A 108 3.12 -16.69 -10.88
C GLY A 108 1.74 -16.66 -10.21
N GLY A 109 1.66 -16.37 -8.91
CA GLY A 109 0.42 -16.18 -8.15
C GLY A 109 -0.04 -14.71 -8.09
N GLU A 110 -0.92 -14.38 -7.14
CA GLU A 110 -1.24 -12.98 -6.83
C GLU A 110 0.01 -12.26 -6.31
N ALA A 111 0.21 -11.04 -6.79
CA ALA A 111 1.23 -10.11 -6.35
C ALA A 111 0.59 -8.83 -5.84
N LEU A 112 1.18 -8.29 -4.77
CA LEU A 112 1.03 -6.90 -4.37
C LEU A 112 2.23 -6.12 -4.90
N VAL A 113 1.99 -4.97 -5.53
CA VAL A 113 3.03 -3.98 -5.77
C VAL A 113 2.68 -2.67 -5.08
N VAL A 114 3.71 -2.06 -4.51
CA VAL A 114 3.67 -0.70 -3.98
C VAL A 114 4.68 0.13 -4.75
N LEU A 115 4.21 1.21 -5.35
CA LEU A 115 5.00 2.20 -6.06
C LEU A 115 4.98 3.49 -5.25
N THR A 116 6.14 4.13 -5.08
CA THR A 116 6.23 5.53 -4.69
C THR A 116 6.48 6.34 -5.94
N VAL A 117 5.70 7.39 -6.15
CA VAL A 117 5.78 8.25 -7.32
C VAL A 117 6.01 9.70 -6.89
N ASP A 118 6.49 10.51 -7.81
CA ASP A 118 6.85 11.91 -7.50
C ASP A 118 5.63 12.84 -7.35
N ASP A 119 4.47 12.46 -7.88
CA ASP A 119 3.24 13.27 -7.89
C ASP A 119 1.97 12.40 -7.81
N THR A 120 0.84 13.03 -7.53
CA THR A 120 -0.48 12.40 -7.49
C THR A 120 -0.80 11.73 -8.83
N VAL A 121 -1.14 10.43 -8.78
CA VAL A 121 -1.56 9.68 -9.97
C VAL A 121 -3.00 10.04 -10.33
N PRO A 122 -3.27 10.62 -11.51
CA PRO A 122 -4.63 10.91 -11.94
C PRO A 122 -5.48 9.65 -12.02
N GLN A 123 -6.76 9.76 -11.66
CA GLN A 123 -7.68 8.62 -11.66
C GLN A 123 -7.76 7.91 -13.03
N ALA A 124 -7.68 8.66 -14.13
CA ALA A 124 -7.68 8.09 -15.48
C ALA A 124 -6.47 7.18 -15.73
N VAL A 125 -5.27 7.60 -15.31
CA VAL A 125 -4.03 6.83 -15.41
C VAL A 125 -4.10 5.58 -14.54
N LEU A 126 -4.63 5.70 -13.32
CA LEU A 126 -4.81 4.56 -12.42
C LEU A 126 -5.79 3.52 -13.00
N THR A 127 -6.88 3.97 -13.61
CA THR A 127 -7.85 3.10 -14.29
C THR A 127 -7.22 2.38 -15.49
N GLU A 128 -6.48 3.11 -16.33
CA GLU A 128 -5.75 2.54 -17.48
C GLU A 128 -4.77 1.44 -17.05
N ILE A 129 -3.98 1.71 -15.99
CA ILE A 129 -3.09 0.72 -15.40
C ILE A 129 -3.86 -0.52 -14.95
N ALA A 130 -4.97 -0.34 -14.23
CA ALA A 130 -5.76 -1.44 -13.70
C ALA A 130 -6.32 -2.33 -14.82
N GLU A 131 -6.82 -1.74 -15.90
CA GLU A 131 -7.36 -2.45 -17.06
C GLU A 131 -6.27 -3.21 -17.82
N GLU A 132 -5.15 -2.56 -18.14
CA GLU A 132 -4.05 -3.15 -18.92
C GLU A 132 -3.47 -4.39 -18.24
N ILE A 133 -3.27 -4.33 -16.92
CA ILE A 133 -2.65 -5.43 -16.18
C ILE A 133 -3.67 -6.47 -15.71
N GLY A 134 -4.97 -6.16 -15.74
CA GLY A 134 -6.03 -6.97 -15.16
C GLY A 134 -5.95 -7.00 -13.63
N ALA A 135 -5.76 -5.84 -13.01
CA ALA A 135 -5.62 -5.72 -11.57
C ALA A 135 -6.92 -6.09 -10.85
N SER A 136 -6.82 -6.89 -9.79
CA SER A 136 -7.94 -7.13 -8.85
C SER A 136 -8.17 -5.92 -7.95
N SER A 137 -7.14 -5.09 -7.75
CA SER A 137 -7.23 -3.83 -6.99
C SER A 137 -6.20 -2.83 -7.49
N ALA A 138 -6.60 -1.56 -7.58
CA ALA A 138 -5.70 -0.45 -7.87
C ALA A 138 -6.12 0.77 -7.04
N ARG A 139 -5.20 1.30 -6.23
CA ARG A 139 -5.44 2.44 -5.34
C ARG A 139 -4.28 3.42 -5.41
N SER A 140 -4.57 4.69 -5.63
CA SER A 140 -3.65 5.78 -5.33
C SER A 140 -3.87 6.25 -3.89
N VAL A 141 -2.79 6.64 -3.24
CA VAL A 141 -2.77 7.20 -1.88
C VAL A 141 -2.00 8.50 -1.95
N ASN A 142 -2.61 9.57 -1.44
CA ASN A 142 -1.97 10.86 -1.21
C ASN A 142 -2.02 11.15 0.30
N LEU A 143 -0.86 11.36 0.92
CA LEU A 143 -0.74 11.65 2.36
C LEU A 143 -0.60 13.15 2.67
N THR A 144 -0.57 14.03 1.67
CA THR A 144 -0.51 15.48 1.87
C THR A 144 -1.88 16.15 1.95
N ASP A 145 -2.95 15.40 1.63
CA ASP A 145 -4.34 15.90 1.56
C ASP A 145 -5.12 15.73 2.88
#